data_AF-A0A6M0QVZ8-F1
#
_entry.id   AF-A0A6M0QVZ8-F1
#
_cell.length_a   1.000
_cell.length_b   1.000
_cell.length_c   1.000
_cell.angle_alpha   90.00
_cell.angle_beta   90.00
_cell.angle_gamma   90.00
#
_symmetry.space_group_name_H-M   'P 1'
#
loop_
_entity.id
_entity.type
_entity.pdbx_description
1 polymer ?
#
loop_
_entity_poly.entity_id
_entity_poly.type
_entity_poly.pdbx_seq_one_letter_code
_entity_poly.pdbx_strand_id
1 'polypeptide(L)'
;MTEPMNEDLRRVVESNMAKWVRERIEILPEKARYRAHNAVRCLYWAGGIATLEDTKYREGERGYRVPATFMLTHALEEAVAALVVSARESGYREVARKVRIEDHYHKTTLSWLCAEAVAMVKESGPALAFDSENDQILLRVEQDGETIVQIATLGLLEWRAPDGTQLGSLADKIIERHGGEGEVAKIVKDNGTGRNKLMYATDTGFLTGPLDLENELRELAKTTMGVLWAAVDIAEHKGERAQIIEVILRTTVELKKVAFPPAEKCPAEAG
;
A
#
# COMPACT_ATOMS: atom_id res chain seq x y z
N MET A 1 9.59 27.90 10.97
CA MET A 1 9.72 27.69 9.51
C MET A 1 9.23 26.30 9.23
N THR A 2 8.23 26.13 8.38
CA THR A 2 7.82 24.81 7.90
C THR A 2 8.95 24.24 7.03
N GLU A 3 9.26 22.95 7.19
CA GLU A 3 10.28 22.30 6.36
C GLU A 3 9.86 22.36 4.87
N PRO A 4 10.79 22.59 3.94
CA PRO A 4 10.49 22.61 2.52
C PRO A 4 9.94 21.23 2.09
N MET A 5 8.83 21.25 1.35
CA MET A 5 8.12 20.05 0.95
C MET A 5 7.41 20.28 -0.39
N ASN A 6 7.50 19.30 -1.29
CA ASN A 6 6.78 19.31 -2.57
C ASN A 6 5.27 19.48 -2.33
N GLU A 7 4.63 20.34 -3.12
CA GLU A 7 3.27 20.80 -2.88
C GLU A 7 2.22 19.70 -3.08
N ASP A 8 2.38 18.83 -4.08
CA ASP A 8 1.48 17.68 -4.30
C ASP A 8 1.49 16.72 -3.12
N LEU A 9 2.69 16.40 -2.61
CA LEU A 9 2.80 15.52 -1.44
C LEU A 9 2.27 16.21 -0.18
N ARG A 10 2.60 17.50 0.02
CA ARG A 10 2.10 18.31 1.14
C ARG A 10 0.58 18.30 1.20
N ARG A 11 -0.11 18.51 0.08
CA ARG A 11 -1.58 18.49 0.02
C ARG A 11 -2.18 17.18 0.51
N VAL A 12 -1.50 16.06 0.28
CA VAL A 12 -1.94 14.75 0.77
C VAL A 12 -1.68 14.63 2.27
N VAL A 13 -0.44 14.80 2.73
CA VAL A 13 -0.08 14.49 4.12
C VAL A 13 -0.58 15.53 5.13
N GLU A 14 -0.81 16.77 4.70
CA GLU A 14 -1.38 17.83 5.53
C GLU A 14 -2.90 17.98 5.40
N SER A 15 -3.55 17.12 4.61
CA SER A 15 -5.01 17.04 4.57
C SER A 15 -5.57 16.67 5.95
N ASN A 16 -6.82 17.07 6.23
CA ASN A 16 -7.46 16.76 7.50
C ASN A 16 -7.58 15.24 7.74
N MET A 17 -7.90 14.46 6.70
CA MET A 17 -7.92 13.00 6.80
C MET A 17 -6.53 12.44 7.15
N ALA A 18 -5.46 12.96 6.54
CA ALA A 18 -4.12 12.48 6.87
C ALA A 18 -3.68 12.86 8.29
N LYS A 19 -4.06 14.05 8.77
CA LYS A 19 -3.85 14.46 10.18
C LYS A 19 -4.60 13.54 11.14
N TRP A 20 -5.87 13.28 10.86
CA TRP A 20 -6.72 12.35 11.61
C TRP A 20 -6.07 10.97 11.76
N VAL A 21 -5.57 10.39 10.65
CA VAL A 21 -4.87 9.10 10.67
C VAL A 21 -3.59 9.17 11.50
N ARG A 22 -2.80 10.25 11.34
CA ARG A 22 -1.52 10.41 12.06
C ARG A 22 -1.72 10.52 13.57
N GLU A 23 -2.73 11.24 14.02
CA GLU A 23 -3.05 11.38 15.45
C GLU A 23 -3.44 10.03 16.07
N ARG A 24 -4.11 9.17 15.29
CA ARG A 24 -4.52 7.83 15.72
C ARG A 24 -3.45 6.75 15.58
N ILE A 25 -2.27 7.05 15.04
CA ILE A 25 -1.14 6.10 15.03
C ILE A 25 -0.79 5.63 16.46
N GLU A 26 -1.09 6.45 17.48
CA GLU A 26 -0.81 6.12 18.88
C GLU A 26 -1.63 4.97 19.45
N ILE A 27 -2.78 4.62 18.84
CA ILE A 27 -3.59 3.48 19.29
C ILE A 27 -3.00 2.14 18.81
N LEU A 28 -2.12 2.18 17.81
CA LEU A 28 -1.59 0.97 17.19
C LEU A 28 -0.72 0.19 18.19
N PRO A 29 -0.63 -1.15 18.06
CA PRO A 29 0.35 -1.93 18.79
C PRO A 29 1.75 -1.35 18.62
N GLU A 30 2.59 -1.41 19.66
CA GLU A 30 3.88 -0.70 19.70
C GLU A 30 4.73 -0.88 18.43
N LYS A 31 4.89 -2.13 17.97
CA LYS A 31 5.64 -2.44 16.74
C LYS A 31 4.99 -1.83 15.49
N ALA A 32 3.66 -1.84 15.38
CA ALA A 32 2.93 -1.22 14.28
C ALA A 32 3.07 0.31 14.32
N ARG A 33 2.97 0.91 15.52
CA ARG A 33 3.17 2.34 15.74
C ARG A 33 4.53 2.83 15.24
N TYR A 34 5.61 2.14 15.58
CA TYR A 34 6.95 2.51 15.07
C TYR A 34 7.05 2.46 13.55
N ARG A 35 6.44 1.46 12.92
CA ARG A 35 6.38 1.32 11.46
C ARG A 35 5.56 2.44 10.82
N ALA A 36 4.41 2.77 11.41
CA ALA A 36 3.54 3.84 10.94
C ALA A 36 4.22 5.21 11.02
N HIS A 37 4.87 5.54 12.14
CA HIS A 37 5.67 6.75 12.27
C HIS A 37 6.82 6.80 11.26
N ASN A 38 7.49 5.67 11.02
CA ASN A 38 8.54 5.60 10.01
C ASN A 38 7.98 5.83 8.60
N ALA A 39 6.80 5.29 8.27
CA ALA A 39 6.14 5.53 6.99
C ALA A 39 5.84 7.02 6.77
N VAL A 40 5.25 7.69 7.78
CA VAL A 40 4.97 9.14 7.72
C VAL A 40 6.26 9.93 7.54
N ARG A 41 7.30 9.63 8.32
CA ARG A 41 8.60 10.31 8.19
C ARG A 41 9.22 10.14 6.80
N CYS A 42 9.10 8.95 6.21
CA CYS A 42 9.58 8.68 4.85
C CYS A 42 8.81 9.49 3.80
N LEU A 43 7.51 9.71 3.98
CA LEU A 43 6.72 10.61 3.10
C LEU A 43 7.23 12.06 3.18
N TYR A 44 7.52 12.56 4.38
CA TYR A 44 8.11 13.90 4.54
C TYR A 44 9.48 13.99 3.86
N TRP A 45 10.35 12.99 4.04
CA TRP A 45 11.65 12.95 3.36
C TRP A 45 11.51 12.89 1.84
N ALA A 46 10.59 12.08 1.30
CA ALA A 46 10.31 12.05 -0.12
C ALA A 46 9.87 13.43 -0.65
N GLY A 47 8.94 14.09 0.04
CA GLY A 47 8.47 15.42 -0.32
C GLY A 47 9.55 16.49 -0.22
N GLY A 48 10.41 16.42 0.79
CA GLY A 48 11.56 17.31 0.95
C GLY A 48 12.60 17.14 -0.15
N ILE A 49 13.00 15.90 -0.45
CA ILE A 49 13.94 15.58 -1.54
C ILE A 49 13.40 16.05 -2.88
N ALA A 50 12.10 15.85 -3.13
CA ALA A 50 11.47 16.29 -4.38
C ALA A 50 11.52 17.82 -4.59
N THR A 51 11.62 18.64 -3.54
CA THR A 51 11.82 20.10 -3.73
C THR A 51 13.15 20.47 -4.36
N LEU A 52 14.12 19.55 -4.36
CA LEU A 52 15.44 19.76 -4.94
C LEU A 52 15.45 19.53 -6.46
N GLU A 53 14.36 19.03 -7.05
CA GLU A 53 14.29 18.75 -8.49
C GLU A 53 14.54 19.99 -9.35
N ASP A 54 14.07 21.17 -8.92
CA ASP A 54 14.28 22.43 -9.63
C ASP A 54 15.68 23.04 -9.41
N THR A 55 16.54 22.40 -8.62
CA THR A 55 17.86 22.94 -8.28
C THR A 55 18.92 22.51 -9.28
N LYS A 56 19.22 23.37 -10.27
CA LYS A 56 20.50 23.41 -11.06
C LYS A 56 21.08 22.07 -11.57
N TYR A 57 20.28 21.05 -11.85
CA TYR A 57 20.78 19.88 -12.58
C TYR A 57 20.68 20.11 -14.08
N ARG A 58 21.67 19.61 -14.83
CA ARG A 58 21.67 19.76 -16.29
C ARG A 58 20.44 19.07 -16.87
N GLU A 59 19.92 19.59 -17.98
CA GLU A 59 18.87 18.95 -18.75
C GLU A 59 19.25 17.47 -19.00
N GLY A 60 18.48 16.53 -18.43
CA GLY A 60 18.77 15.08 -18.48
C GLY A 60 19.30 14.45 -17.17
N GLU A 61 19.79 15.24 -16.21
CA GLU A 61 20.28 14.76 -14.91
C GLU A 61 19.16 14.82 -13.85
N ARG A 62 18.20 13.89 -13.92
CA ARG A 62 17.04 13.79 -13.00
C ARG A 62 17.41 13.20 -11.62
N GLY A 63 18.44 13.77 -10.98
CA GLY A 63 19.15 13.15 -9.85
C GLY A 63 18.30 12.89 -8.61
N TYR A 64 17.32 13.75 -8.30
CA TYR A 64 16.53 13.64 -7.06
C TYR A 64 15.24 12.82 -7.18
N ARG A 65 14.83 12.44 -8.39
CA ARG A 65 13.64 11.59 -8.60
C ARG A 65 13.85 10.20 -8.01
N VAL A 66 15.02 9.61 -8.25
CA VAL A 66 15.41 8.31 -7.71
C VAL A 66 15.32 8.26 -6.17
N PRO A 67 16.03 9.12 -5.41
CA PRO A 67 15.94 9.09 -3.96
C PRO A 67 14.55 9.48 -3.42
N ALA A 68 13.81 10.39 -4.08
CA ALA A 68 12.42 10.69 -3.70
C ALA A 68 11.51 9.45 -3.85
N THR A 69 11.58 8.76 -4.99
CA THR A 69 10.83 7.52 -5.24
C THR A 69 11.27 6.37 -4.33
N PHE A 70 12.56 6.27 -3.99
CA PHE A 70 13.04 5.32 -2.99
C PHE A 70 12.35 5.56 -1.64
N MET A 71 12.27 6.82 -1.20
CA MET A 71 11.63 7.16 0.06
C MET A 71 10.11 6.93 0.04
N LEU A 72 9.43 7.22 -1.08
CA LEU A 72 8.01 6.90 -1.27
C LEU A 72 7.72 5.41 -1.18
N THR A 73 8.48 4.60 -1.91
CA THR A 73 8.30 3.14 -1.92
C THR A 73 8.60 2.55 -0.54
N HIS A 74 9.62 3.07 0.15
CA HIS A 74 9.90 2.68 1.53
C HIS A 74 8.78 3.09 2.50
N ALA A 75 8.15 4.25 2.31
CA ALA A 75 7.01 4.67 3.13
C ALA A 75 5.84 3.68 3.04
N LEU A 76 5.45 3.30 1.81
CA LEU A 76 4.37 2.34 1.59
C LEU A 76 4.71 0.96 2.19
N GLU A 77 5.95 0.52 2.02
CA GLU A 77 6.49 -0.70 2.60
C GLU A 77 6.38 -0.73 4.15
N GLU A 78 6.65 0.39 4.82
CA GLU A 78 6.53 0.50 6.28
C GLU A 78 5.06 0.59 6.71
N ALA A 79 4.20 1.25 5.92
CA ALA A 79 2.76 1.28 6.16
C ALA A 79 2.14 -0.12 6.09
N VAL A 80 2.50 -0.94 5.09
CA VAL A 80 2.01 -2.33 5.03
C VAL A 80 2.58 -3.20 6.15
N ALA A 81 3.81 -2.92 6.61
CA ALA A 81 4.35 -3.60 7.79
C ALA A 81 3.55 -3.24 9.06
N ALA A 82 3.14 -1.98 9.22
CA ALA A 82 2.24 -1.57 10.29
C ALA A 82 0.90 -2.30 10.20
N LEU A 83 0.29 -2.34 9.01
CA LEU A 83 -0.97 -3.05 8.74
C LEU A 83 -0.90 -4.53 9.14
N VAL A 84 0.14 -5.25 8.74
CA VAL A 84 0.30 -6.68 9.07
C VAL A 84 0.45 -6.87 10.57
N VAL A 85 1.20 -6.01 11.26
CA VAL A 85 1.36 -6.09 12.71
C VAL A 85 0.04 -5.81 13.42
N SER A 86 -0.69 -4.75 13.03
CA SER A 86 -2.03 -4.46 13.57
C SER A 86 -2.99 -5.63 13.34
N ALA A 87 -3.04 -6.18 12.13
CA ALA A 87 -3.89 -7.32 11.81
C ALA A 87 -3.59 -8.55 12.69
N ARG A 88 -2.31 -8.83 12.98
CA ARG A 88 -1.92 -9.94 13.89
C ARG A 88 -2.45 -9.76 15.32
N GLU A 89 -2.49 -8.52 15.80
CA GLU A 89 -2.91 -8.20 17.17
C GLU A 89 -4.43 -7.92 17.31
N SER A 90 -5.13 -7.77 16.18
CA SER A 90 -6.56 -7.44 16.13
C SER A 90 -7.48 -8.58 15.66
N GLY A 91 -7.01 -9.83 15.67
CA GLY A 91 -7.86 -11.01 15.41
C GLY A 91 -7.58 -11.75 14.10
N TYR A 92 -6.71 -11.22 13.23
CA TYR A 92 -6.35 -11.84 11.94
C TYR A 92 -5.06 -12.67 12.01
N ARG A 93 -4.67 -13.13 13.21
CA ARG A 93 -3.38 -13.78 13.47
C ARG A 93 -3.07 -14.93 12.50
N GLU A 94 -4.05 -15.79 12.24
CA GLU A 94 -3.86 -17.01 11.43
C GLU A 94 -3.50 -16.73 9.97
N VAL A 95 -4.05 -15.66 9.39
CA VAL A 95 -3.74 -15.22 8.03
C VAL A 95 -2.51 -14.31 8.02
N ALA A 96 -2.43 -13.34 8.94
CA ALA A 96 -1.37 -12.33 8.96
C ALA A 96 0.01 -12.90 9.33
N ARG A 97 0.10 -14.04 10.02
CA ARG A 97 1.38 -14.74 10.27
C ARG A 97 1.99 -15.34 9.00
N LYS A 98 1.18 -15.60 7.96
CA LYS A 98 1.67 -16.16 6.68
C LYS A 98 2.41 -15.13 5.84
N VAL A 99 2.07 -13.84 6.02
CA VAL A 99 2.79 -12.72 5.43
C VAL A 99 3.99 -12.37 6.32
N ARG A 100 5.19 -12.78 5.91
CA ARG A 100 6.45 -12.49 6.63
C ARG A 100 6.98 -11.13 6.20
N ILE A 101 6.84 -10.10 7.02
CA ILE A 101 7.27 -8.72 6.70
C ILE A 101 8.80 -8.56 6.62
N GLU A 102 9.54 -9.50 7.20
CA GLU A 102 11.00 -9.60 7.09
C GLU A 102 11.43 -10.16 5.72
N ASP A 103 10.52 -10.84 5.03
CA ASP A 103 10.72 -11.28 3.65
C ASP A 103 10.38 -10.13 2.71
N HIS A 104 11.41 -9.60 2.04
CA HIS A 104 11.26 -8.45 1.17
C HIS A 104 10.20 -8.67 0.08
N TYR A 105 10.09 -9.89 -0.47
CA TYR A 105 9.10 -10.18 -1.52
C TYR A 105 7.67 -10.18 -0.99
N HIS A 106 7.42 -10.63 0.24
CA HIS A 106 6.09 -10.47 0.83
C HIS A 106 5.75 -8.99 1.04
N LYS A 107 6.71 -8.21 1.54
CA LYS A 107 6.48 -6.79 1.84
C LYS A 107 6.17 -6.01 0.56
N THR A 108 6.97 -6.19 -0.49
CA THR A 108 6.76 -5.51 -1.78
C THR A 108 5.52 -6.00 -2.52
N THR A 109 5.22 -7.30 -2.47
CA THR A 109 3.97 -7.86 -3.04
C THR A 109 2.74 -7.26 -2.35
N LEU A 110 2.76 -7.15 -1.02
CA LEU A 110 1.66 -6.54 -0.28
C LEU A 110 1.53 -5.04 -0.61
N SER A 111 2.64 -4.29 -0.68
CA SER A 111 2.64 -2.88 -1.10
C SER A 111 1.99 -2.69 -2.47
N TRP A 112 2.40 -3.51 -3.45
CA TRP A 112 1.80 -3.48 -4.79
C TRP A 112 0.31 -3.84 -4.75
N LEU A 113 -0.07 -4.91 -4.04
CA LEU A 113 -1.47 -5.32 -3.93
C LEU A 113 -2.34 -4.27 -3.25
N CYS A 114 -1.83 -3.55 -2.25
CA CYS A 114 -2.55 -2.42 -1.64
C CYS A 114 -2.78 -1.29 -2.66
N ALA A 115 -1.81 -1.01 -3.54
CA ALA A 115 -2.00 -0.04 -4.62
C ALA A 115 -3.06 -0.51 -5.64
N GLU A 116 -3.04 -1.79 -6.02
CA GLU A 116 -4.08 -2.39 -6.88
C GLU A 116 -5.46 -2.32 -6.23
N ALA A 117 -5.57 -2.64 -4.94
CA ALA A 117 -6.83 -2.56 -4.20
C ALA A 117 -7.38 -1.12 -4.17
N VAL A 118 -6.51 -0.13 -3.93
CA VAL A 118 -6.89 1.30 -4.02
C VAL A 118 -7.35 1.67 -5.43
N ALA A 119 -6.69 1.18 -6.47
CA ALA A 119 -7.10 1.41 -7.85
C ALA A 119 -8.49 0.80 -8.14
N MET A 120 -8.73 -0.44 -7.74
CA MET A 120 -10.04 -1.10 -7.88
C MET A 120 -11.15 -0.39 -7.10
N VAL A 121 -10.85 0.14 -5.91
CA VAL A 121 -11.82 0.91 -5.13
C VAL A 121 -12.11 2.27 -5.80
N LYS A 122 -11.12 2.92 -6.42
CA LYS A 122 -11.36 4.16 -7.17
C LYS A 122 -12.28 3.95 -8.38
N GLU A 123 -12.21 2.79 -9.02
CA GLU A 123 -13.08 2.43 -10.16
C GLU A 123 -14.58 2.40 -9.77
N SER A 124 -14.92 2.16 -8.50
CA SER A 124 -16.31 2.20 -8.02
C SER A 124 -16.79 3.59 -7.58
N GLY A 125 -15.95 4.62 -7.70
CA GLY A 125 -16.31 6.02 -7.44
C GLY A 125 -16.65 6.46 -6.00
N PRO A 126 -16.19 5.80 -4.92
CA PRO A 126 -16.44 6.28 -3.57
C PRO A 126 -15.75 7.61 -3.32
N ALA A 127 -16.42 8.52 -2.62
CA ALA A 127 -15.83 9.78 -2.14
C ALA A 127 -15.60 9.69 -0.63
N LEU A 128 -14.45 10.17 -0.17
CA LEU A 128 -14.12 10.27 1.25
C LEU A 128 -14.12 11.75 1.68
N ALA A 129 -14.63 12.00 2.88
CA ALA A 129 -14.61 13.32 3.51
C ALA A 129 -14.21 13.19 4.98
N PHE A 130 -13.59 14.23 5.53
CA PHE A 130 -13.37 14.33 6.97
C PHE A 130 -14.50 15.13 7.61
N ASP A 131 -15.14 14.55 8.62
CA ASP A 131 -16.12 15.21 9.47
C ASP A 131 -15.44 15.70 10.76
N SER A 132 -15.23 17.01 10.84
CA SER A 132 -14.60 17.64 11.99
C SER A 132 -15.50 17.73 13.23
N GLU A 133 -16.82 17.60 13.08
CA GLU A 133 -17.73 17.66 14.24
C GLU A 133 -17.70 16.35 15.03
N ASN A 134 -17.67 15.23 14.31
CA ASN A 134 -17.65 13.90 14.90
C ASN A 134 -16.25 13.27 14.96
N ASP A 135 -15.24 13.97 14.44
CA ASP A 135 -13.85 13.51 14.34
C ASP A 135 -13.73 12.13 13.67
N GLN A 136 -14.31 12.00 12.47
CA GLN A 136 -14.42 10.74 11.73
C GLN A 136 -14.20 10.94 10.22
N ILE A 137 -13.81 9.87 9.53
CA ILE A 137 -13.79 9.83 8.07
C ILE A 137 -15.12 9.27 7.60
N LEU A 138 -15.79 9.98 6.69
CA LEU A 138 -17.04 9.56 6.07
C LEU A 138 -16.77 9.02 4.67
N LEU A 139 -17.48 7.94 4.36
CA LEU A 139 -17.60 7.38 3.03
C LEU A 139 -18.94 7.82 2.42
N ARG A 140 -18.88 8.36 1.21
CA ARG A 140 -20.03 8.72 0.40
C ARG A 140 -20.05 7.87 -0.87
N VAL A 141 -21.18 7.20 -1.11
CA VAL A 141 -21.40 6.37 -2.29
C VAL A 141 -22.72 6.76 -2.94
N GLU A 142 -22.73 6.87 -4.26
CA GLU A 142 -23.96 7.02 -5.04
C GLU A 142 -24.51 5.62 -5.35
N GLN A 143 -25.72 5.33 -4.87
CA GLN A 143 -26.40 4.06 -5.11
C GLN A 143 -27.85 4.33 -5.54
N ASP A 144 -28.24 3.82 -6.70
CA ASP A 144 -29.60 3.95 -7.24
C ASP A 144 -30.11 5.41 -7.32
N GLY A 145 -29.20 6.37 -7.50
CA GLY A 145 -29.50 7.81 -7.56
C GLY A 145 -29.61 8.51 -6.20
N GLU A 146 -29.35 7.78 -5.11
CA GLU A 146 -29.28 8.32 -3.76
C GLU A 146 -27.83 8.37 -3.26
N THR A 147 -27.49 9.47 -2.59
CA THR A 147 -26.21 9.64 -1.90
C THR A 147 -26.29 9.00 -0.50
N ILE A 148 -25.62 7.87 -0.31
CA ILE A 148 -25.48 7.23 1.01
C ILE A 148 -24.20 7.76 1.68
N VAL A 149 -24.32 8.19 2.94
CA VAL A 149 -23.19 8.66 3.77
C VAL A 149 -23.09 7.79 5.01
N GLN A 150 -21.90 7.25 5.26
CA GLN A 150 -21.63 6.37 6.40
C GLN A 150 -20.20 6.57 6.91
N ILE A 151 -19.92 6.15 8.15
CA ILE A 151 -18.55 6.17 8.69
C ILE A 151 -17.69 5.22 7.86
N ALA A 152 -16.58 5.70 7.33
CA ALA A 152 -15.64 4.87 6.60
C ALA A 152 -15.00 3.85 7.55
N THR A 153 -15.20 2.58 7.26
CA THR A 153 -14.56 1.45 7.93
C THR A 153 -14.26 0.36 6.90
N LEU A 154 -13.24 -0.45 7.14
CA LEU A 154 -12.92 -1.61 6.31
C LEU A 154 -14.04 -2.65 6.31
N GLY A 155 -14.93 -2.65 7.31
CA GLY A 155 -16.10 -3.52 7.35
C GLY A 155 -17.07 -3.30 6.18
N LEU A 156 -17.03 -2.12 5.55
CA LEU A 156 -17.85 -1.77 4.39
C LEU A 156 -17.25 -2.28 3.08
N LEU A 157 -15.99 -2.69 3.08
CA LEU A 157 -15.27 -3.16 1.91
C LEU A 157 -15.38 -4.69 1.83
N GLU A 158 -16.47 -5.14 1.25
CA GLU A 158 -16.71 -6.55 0.94
C GLU A 158 -16.47 -6.83 -0.55
N TRP A 159 -15.73 -7.89 -0.84
CA TRP A 159 -15.57 -8.39 -2.22
C TRP A 159 -16.39 -9.65 -2.41
N ARG A 160 -17.23 -9.62 -3.43
CA ARG A 160 -18.13 -10.70 -3.81
C ARG A 160 -17.82 -11.21 -5.21
N ALA A 161 -17.94 -12.52 -5.39
CA ALA A 161 -17.94 -13.14 -6.70
C ALA A 161 -19.23 -12.80 -7.46
N PRO A 162 -19.32 -13.05 -8.78
CA PRO A 162 -20.53 -12.77 -9.56
C PRO A 162 -21.79 -13.47 -9.05
N ASP A 163 -21.64 -14.59 -8.33
CA ASP A 163 -22.73 -15.34 -7.70
C ASP A 163 -23.13 -14.79 -6.31
N GLY A 164 -22.52 -13.69 -5.86
CA GLY A 164 -22.77 -13.06 -4.57
C GLY A 164 -22.00 -13.66 -3.39
N THR A 165 -21.24 -14.75 -3.59
CA THR A 165 -20.43 -15.38 -2.54
C THR A 165 -19.24 -14.51 -2.14
N GLN A 166 -18.82 -14.61 -0.87
CA GLN A 166 -17.66 -13.88 -0.38
C GLN A 166 -16.37 -14.42 -1.03
N LEU A 167 -15.61 -13.52 -1.68
CA LEU A 167 -14.31 -13.89 -2.22
C LEU A 167 -13.33 -14.23 -1.09
N GLY A 168 -12.61 -15.34 -1.26
CA GLY A 168 -11.53 -15.76 -0.35
C GLY A 168 -10.17 -15.16 -0.70
N SER A 169 -9.99 -14.70 -1.93
CA SER A 169 -8.77 -14.12 -2.49
C SER A 169 -9.10 -13.30 -3.74
N LEU A 170 -8.22 -12.37 -4.11
CA LEU A 170 -8.23 -11.63 -5.37
C LEU A 170 -7.18 -12.16 -6.37
N ALA A 171 -6.48 -13.26 -6.06
CA ALA A 171 -5.35 -13.73 -6.86
C ALA A 171 -5.73 -13.93 -8.34
N ASP A 172 -6.80 -14.66 -8.62
CA ASP A 172 -7.25 -14.92 -10.01
C ASP A 172 -7.56 -13.62 -10.75
N LYS A 173 -8.24 -12.67 -10.07
CA LYS A 173 -8.58 -11.36 -10.64
C LYS A 173 -7.34 -10.53 -10.94
N ILE A 174 -6.33 -10.56 -10.06
CA ILE A 174 -5.04 -9.88 -10.27
C ILE A 174 -4.28 -10.55 -11.42
N ILE A 175 -4.23 -11.88 -11.45
CA ILE A 175 -3.60 -12.66 -12.52
C ILE A 175 -4.22 -12.32 -13.87
N GLU A 176 -5.55 -12.30 -13.97
CA GLU A 176 -6.27 -11.93 -15.18
C GLU A 176 -5.96 -10.49 -15.60
N ARG A 177 -6.05 -9.52 -14.67
CA ARG A 177 -5.81 -8.10 -14.94
C ARG A 177 -4.42 -7.82 -15.50
N HIS A 178 -3.42 -8.63 -15.13
CA HIS A 178 -2.03 -8.45 -15.54
C HIS A 178 -1.58 -9.43 -16.65
N GLY A 179 -2.50 -10.16 -17.29
CA GLY A 179 -2.18 -10.98 -18.46
C GLY A 179 -1.62 -12.37 -18.14
N GLY A 180 -1.86 -12.88 -16.93
CA GLY A 180 -1.54 -14.26 -16.54
C GLY A 180 -0.42 -14.40 -15.50
N GLU A 181 -0.21 -15.64 -15.06
CA GLU A 181 0.71 -15.96 -13.94
C GLU A 181 2.15 -15.55 -14.23
N GLY A 182 2.60 -15.69 -15.48
CA GLY A 182 3.98 -15.35 -15.88
C GLY A 182 4.30 -13.87 -15.68
N GLU A 183 3.38 -12.98 -16.07
CA GLU A 183 3.55 -11.54 -15.90
C GLU A 183 3.46 -11.13 -14.42
N VAL A 184 2.51 -11.70 -13.66
CA VAL A 184 2.45 -11.49 -12.21
C VAL A 184 3.73 -11.96 -11.51
N ALA A 185 4.26 -13.14 -11.86
CA ALA A 185 5.50 -13.65 -11.32
C ALA A 185 6.68 -12.70 -11.59
N LYS A 186 6.73 -12.12 -12.79
CA LYS A 186 7.73 -11.12 -13.18
C LYS A 186 7.56 -9.84 -12.37
N ILE A 187 6.35 -9.29 -12.27
CA ILE A 187 6.05 -8.10 -11.47
C ILE A 187 6.49 -8.29 -10.02
N VAL A 188 6.14 -9.41 -9.39
CA VAL A 188 6.53 -9.71 -8.00
C VAL A 188 8.06 -9.76 -7.84
N LYS A 189 8.77 -10.41 -8.76
CA LYS A 189 10.24 -10.50 -8.75
C LYS A 189 10.89 -9.13 -8.98
N ASP A 190 10.35 -8.35 -9.90
CA ASP A 190 10.83 -7.02 -10.22
C ASP A 190 10.60 -6.06 -9.06
N ASN A 191 9.41 -6.06 -8.44
CA ASN A 191 9.12 -5.26 -7.26
C ASN A 191 10.02 -5.63 -6.07
N GLY A 192 10.26 -6.91 -5.84
CA GLY A 192 11.18 -7.39 -4.79
C GLY A 192 12.66 -7.07 -5.03
N THR A 193 13.03 -6.53 -6.19
CA THR A 193 14.38 -6.02 -6.46
C THR A 193 14.39 -4.54 -6.84
N GLY A 194 13.22 -3.95 -7.09
CA GLY A 194 13.03 -2.66 -7.73
C GLY A 194 13.62 -1.52 -6.93
N ARG A 195 13.44 -1.51 -5.61
CA ARG A 195 14.01 -0.48 -4.72
C ARG A 195 15.54 -0.47 -4.76
N ASN A 196 16.17 -1.64 -4.79
CA ASN A 196 17.62 -1.73 -4.92
C ASN A 196 18.04 -1.33 -6.33
N LYS A 197 17.38 -1.85 -7.37
CA LYS A 197 17.64 -1.47 -8.77
C LYS A 197 17.58 0.05 -8.96
N LEU A 198 16.61 0.73 -8.35
CA LEU A 198 16.43 2.19 -8.43
C LEU A 198 17.69 2.98 -8.03
N MET A 199 18.45 2.49 -7.05
CA MET A 199 19.62 3.19 -6.49
C MET A 199 20.94 2.87 -7.19
N TYR A 200 21.00 1.80 -7.99
CA TYR A 200 22.24 1.36 -8.64
C TYR A 200 22.24 1.63 -10.14
N ALA A 201 23.41 1.97 -10.67
CA ALA A 201 23.63 1.97 -12.12
C ALA A 201 23.54 0.54 -12.66
N THR A 202 23.03 0.40 -13.89
CA THR A 202 23.06 -0.84 -14.64
C THR A 202 24.10 -0.75 -15.75
N ASP A 203 24.40 -1.88 -16.39
CA ASP A 203 25.27 -1.92 -17.58
C ASP A 203 24.72 -1.07 -18.75
N THR A 204 23.45 -0.66 -18.68
CA THR A 204 22.76 0.18 -19.67
C THR A 204 22.60 1.64 -19.23
N GLY A 205 23.12 2.04 -18.08
CA GLY A 205 23.12 3.43 -17.59
C GLY A 205 22.52 3.64 -16.20
N PHE A 206 22.17 4.89 -15.88
CA PHE A 206 21.54 5.26 -14.60
C PHE A 206 20.03 5.31 -14.75
N LEU A 207 19.30 4.82 -13.75
CA LEU A 207 17.86 5.04 -13.68
C LEU A 207 17.57 6.50 -13.34
N THR A 208 16.56 7.07 -14.00
CA THR A 208 16.21 8.49 -13.88
C THR A 208 14.98 8.74 -13.01
N GLY A 209 14.46 7.69 -12.37
CA GLY A 209 13.17 7.73 -11.67
C GLY A 209 11.97 7.88 -12.63
N PRO A 210 10.77 8.11 -12.09
CA PRO A 210 9.55 8.26 -12.88
C PRO A 210 9.58 9.51 -13.77
N LEU A 211 8.86 9.46 -14.90
CA LEU A 211 8.71 10.61 -15.81
C LEU A 211 7.87 11.72 -15.18
N ASP A 212 6.84 11.35 -14.42
CA ASP A 212 5.93 12.24 -13.71
C ASP A 212 6.09 12.01 -12.19
N LEU A 213 7.07 12.70 -11.59
CA LEU A 213 7.35 12.55 -10.16
C LEU A 213 6.18 13.07 -9.30
N GLU A 214 5.54 14.16 -9.72
CA GLU A 214 4.42 14.78 -8.99
C GLU A 214 3.24 13.82 -8.85
N ASN A 215 2.85 13.16 -9.94
CA ASN A 215 1.81 12.14 -9.89
C ASN A 215 2.19 10.96 -8.99
N GLU A 216 3.43 10.46 -9.11
CA GLU A 216 3.91 9.37 -8.25
C GLU A 216 3.92 9.75 -6.76
N LEU A 217 4.42 10.94 -6.41
CA LEU A 217 4.39 11.47 -5.05
C LEU A 217 2.96 11.50 -4.50
N ARG A 218 2.02 12.02 -5.30
CA ARG A 218 0.61 12.14 -4.90
C ARG A 218 -0.06 10.79 -4.71
N GLU A 219 0.06 9.90 -5.69
CA GLU A 219 -0.67 8.62 -5.68
C GLU A 219 -0.08 7.64 -4.65
N LEU A 220 1.25 7.54 -4.53
CA LEU A 220 1.87 6.70 -3.50
C LEU A 220 1.64 7.27 -2.09
N ALA A 221 1.62 8.60 -1.90
CA ALA A 221 1.27 9.18 -0.61
C ALA A 221 -0.17 8.88 -0.22
N LYS A 222 -1.14 8.99 -1.15
CA LYS A 222 -2.55 8.62 -0.89
C LYS A 222 -2.67 7.15 -0.52
N THR A 223 -2.04 6.25 -1.28
CA THR A 223 -2.04 4.82 -0.99
C THR A 223 -1.42 4.53 0.37
N THR A 224 -0.27 5.14 0.68
CA THR A 224 0.40 4.99 1.97
C THR A 224 -0.50 5.44 3.13
N MET A 225 -1.13 6.60 3.02
CA MET A 225 -2.08 7.09 4.03
C MET A 225 -3.32 6.21 4.15
N GLY A 226 -3.84 5.68 3.05
CA GLY A 226 -4.95 4.72 3.06
C GLY A 226 -4.59 3.40 3.75
N VAL A 227 -3.37 2.90 3.57
CA VAL A 227 -2.86 1.71 4.28
C VAL A 227 -2.69 1.99 5.78
N LEU A 228 -2.19 3.18 6.15
CA LEU A 228 -2.10 3.58 7.56
C LEU A 228 -3.49 3.73 8.19
N TRP A 229 -4.45 4.31 7.46
CA TRP A 229 -5.86 4.34 7.88
C TRP A 229 -6.40 2.94 8.11
N ALA A 230 -6.15 2.00 7.19
CA ALA A 230 -6.57 0.60 7.37
C ALA A 230 -5.94 -0.04 8.63
N ALA A 231 -4.68 0.28 8.94
CA ALA A 231 -4.03 -0.21 10.15
C ALA A 231 -4.67 0.37 11.43
N VAL A 232 -5.10 1.63 11.40
CA VAL A 232 -5.84 2.32 12.46
C VAL A 232 -7.23 1.74 12.62
N ASP A 233 -7.99 1.62 11.54
CA ASP A 233 -9.37 1.10 11.54
C ASP A 233 -9.44 -0.32 12.15
N ILE A 234 -8.51 -1.21 11.81
CA ILE A 234 -8.39 -2.54 12.40
C ILE A 234 -8.07 -2.51 13.91
N ALA A 235 -7.33 -1.51 14.36
CA ALA A 235 -7.00 -1.35 15.77
C ALA A 235 -8.18 -0.79 16.56
N GLU A 236 -8.93 0.16 16.00
CA GLU A 236 -10.15 0.73 16.60
C GLU A 236 -11.27 -0.32 16.69
N HIS A 237 -11.48 -1.09 15.62
CA HIS A 237 -12.53 -2.11 15.52
C HIS A 237 -11.99 -3.51 15.86
N LYS A 238 -11.15 -3.61 16.91
CA LYS A 238 -10.49 -4.86 17.28
C LYS A 238 -11.51 -5.97 17.57
N GLY A 239 -11.38 -7.08 16.86
CA GLY A 239 -12.27 -8.25 16.99
C GLY A 239 -13.47 -8.22 16.05
N GLU A 240 -13.74 -7.10 15.39
CA GLU A 240 -14.69 -7.03 14.29
C GLU A 240 -14.05 -7.57 13.01
N ARG A 241 -14.83 -8.30 12.21
CA ARG A 241 -14.36 -8.91 10.98
C ARG A 241 -14.49 -7.92 9.81
N ALA A 242 -13.37 -7.67 9.14
CA ALA A 242 -13.25 -6.94 7.88
C ALA A 242 -12.70 -7.90 6.81
N GLN A 243 -13.57 -8.34 5.89
CA GLN A 243 -13.24 -9.34 4.88
C GLN A 243 -12.03 -8.94 4.02
N ILE A 244 -11.95 -7.66 3.64
CA ILE A 244 -10.84 -7.09 2.86
C ILE A 244 -9.46 -7.45 3.42
N ILE A 245 -9.28 -7.48 4.74
CA ILE A 245 -7.98 -7.79 5.34
C ILE A 245 -7.59 -9.24 5.13
N GLU A 246 -8.55 -10.16 5.28
CA GLU A 246 -8.31 -11.58 5.02
C GLU A 246 -7.96 -11.81 3.55
N VAL A 247 -8.72 -11.17 2.65
CA VAL A 247 -8.56 -11.27 1.20
C VAL A 247 -7.18 -10.76 0.77
N ILE A 248 -6.79 -9.55 1.20
CA ILE A 248 -5.51 -8.94 0.82
C ILE A 248 -4.32 -9.77 1.34
N LEU A 249 -4.38 -10.22 2.60
CA LEU A 249 -3.29 -11.01 3.18
C LEU A 249 -3.19 -12.41 2.55
N ARG A 250 -4.31 -13.07 2.21
CA ARG A 250 -4.30 -14.34 1.47
C ARG A 250 -3.75 -14.18 0.06
N THR A 251 -4.27 -13.19 -0.67
CA THR A 251 -3.84 -12.86 -2.03
C THR A 251 -2.33 -12.61 -2.06
N THR A 252 -1.77 -11.87 -1.09
CA THR A 252 -0.32 -11.63 -1.00
C THR A 252 0.49 -12.94 -0.96
N VAL A 253 0.04 -13.92 -0.18
CA VAL A 253 0.72 -15.21 -0.05
C VAL A 253 0.60 -16.02 -1.34
N GLU A 254 -0.55 -15.99 -1.99
CA GLU A 254 -0.81 -16.69 -3.25
C GLU A 254 0.03 -16.10 -4.40
N LEU A 255 0.03 -14.78 -4.59
CA LEU A 255 0.82 -14.11 -5.63
C LEU A 255 2.33 -14.33 -5.43
N LYS A 256 2.81 -14.39 -4.18
CA LYS A 256 4.19 -14.78 -3.93
C LYS A 256 4.47 -16.22 -4.37
N LYS A 257 3.58 -17.17 -4.10
CA LYS A 257 3.75 -18.57 -4.54
C LYS A 257 3.75 -18.70 -6.05
N VAL A 258 2.98 -17.88 -6.76
CA VAL A 258 3.06 -17.80 -8.23
C VAL A 258 4.47 -17.41 -8.69
N ALA A 259 5.09 -16.43 -8.03
CA ALA A 259 6.46 -16.00 -8.36
C ALA A 259 7.54 -17.00 -7.93
N PHE A 260 7.33 -17.68 -6.80
CA PHE A 260 8.26 -18.61 -6.16
C PHE A 260 7.53 -19.90 -5.79
N PRO A 261 7.20 -20.75 -6.77
CA PRO A 261 6.52 -22.01 -6.49
C PRO A 261 7.38 -22.88 -5.57
N PRO A 262 6.77 -23.60 -4.61
CA PRO A 262 7.51 -24.55 -3.80
C PRO A 262 8.15 -25.59 -4.71
N ALA A 263 9.39 -25.97 -4.42
CA ALA A 263 10.07 -27.03 -5.17
C ALA A 263 9.19 -28.28 -5.19
N GLU A 264 8.92 -28.82 -6.39
CA GLU A 264 8.30 -30.12 -6.51
C GLU A 264 9.18 -31.12 -5.76
N LYS A 265 8.60 -31.82 -4.78
CA LYS A 265 9.32 -32.94 -4.17
C LYS A 265 9.52 -33.96 -5.29
N CYS A 266 10.77 -34.17 -5.72
CA CYS A 266 11.10 -35.31 -6.57
C CYS A 266 10.43 -36.55 -5.95
N PRO A 267 9.63 -37.32 -6.70
CA PRO A 267 9.11 -38.58 -6.20
C PRO A 267 10.31 -39.39 -5.74
N ALA A 268 10.29 -39.83 -4.47
CA ALA A 268 11.28 -40.77 -3.98
C ALA A 268 11.22 -41.98 -4.91
N GLU A 269 12.33 -42.30 -5.57
CA GLU A 269 12.44 -43.52 -6.36
C GLU A 269 12.02 -44.68 -5.45
N ALA A 270 10.93 -45.36 -5.83
CA ALA A 270 10.47 -46.54 -5.13
C ALA A 270 11.55 -47.61 -5.32
N GLY A 271 12.30 -47.88 -4.26
CA GLY A 271 13.26 -48.99 -4.18
C GLY A 271 12.57 -50.35 -4.09
#